data_AF-A0A1I6Q8J2-F1
#
_entry.id   AF-A0A1I6Q8J2-F1
#
_cell.length_a   1.000
_cell.length_b   1.000
_cell.length_c   1.000
_cell.angle_alpha   90.00
_cell.angle_beta   90.00
_cell.angle_gamma   90.00
#
_symmetry.space_group_name_H-M   'P 1'
#
loop_
_entity.id
_entity.type
_entity.pdbx_description
1 polymer ?
#
loop_
_entity_poly.entity_id
_entity_poly.type
_entity_poly.pdbx_seq_one_letter_code
_entity_poly.pdbx_strand_id
1 'polypeptide(L)'
;MDLTLVVILAVLVLIVAVLRGLQSLRHTRDTERGSLPGKGYHEIETTYHSGGGGGGHQTTYRIPKDPQEYAKRFIPKDKSK
;
A
#
# COMPACT_ATOMS: atom_id res chain seq x y z
N MET A 1 -19.06 32.34 25.97
CA MET A 1 -19.04 30.86 26.07
C MET A 1 -18.31 30.51 27.34
N ASP A 2 -18.88 29.64 28.17
CA ASP A 2 -18.25 29.21 29.42
C ASP A 2 -16.96 28.42 29.10
N LEU A 3 -15.82 28.85 29.65
CA LEU A 3 -14.53 28.18 29.47
C LEU A 3 -14.60 26.72 29.91
N THR A 4 -15.38 26.43 30.94
CA THR A 4 -15.65 25.08 31.45
C THR A 4 -16.28 24.21 30.37
N LEU A 5 -17.29 24.73 29.68
CA LEU A 5 -17.95 24.04 28.57
C LEU A 5 -16.98 23.79 27.41
N VAL A 6 -16.14 24.77 27.07
CA VAL A 6 -15.13 24.63 26.01
C VAL A 6 -14.13 23.53 26.34
N VAL A 7 -13.63 23.48 27.57
CA VAL A 7 -12.70 22.45 28.03
C VAL A 7 -13.34 21.07 27.99
N ILE A 8 -14.58 20.93 28.47
CA ILE A 8 -15.32 19.66 28.43
C ILE A 8 -15.46 19.16 26.98
N LEU A 9 -15.88 20.04 26.06
CA LEU A 9 -16.04 19.67 24.66
C LEU A 9 -14.71 19.30 24.00
N ALA A 10 -13.63 20.04 24.27
CA ALA A 10 -12.30 19.72 23.75
C ALA A 10 -11.82 18.34 24.22
N VAL A 11 -12.02 18.02 25.50
CA VAL A 11 -11.69 16.70 26.07
C VAL A 11 -12.53 15.59 25.42
N LEU A 12 -13.84 15.79 25.25
CA LEU A 12 -14.70 14.80 24.60
C LEU A 12 -14.30 14.55 23.15
N VAL A 13 -13.99 15.59 22.39
CA VAL A 13 -13.49 15.46 21.00
C VAL A 13 -12.17 14.69 20.98
N LEU A 14 -11.24 15.00 21.88
CA LEU A 14 -9.97 14.29 21.97
C LEU A 14 -10.17 12.80 22.27
N ILE A 15 -11.05 12.46 23.22
CA ILE A 15 -11.39 11.07 23.56
C ILE A 15 -11.93 10.35 22.33
N VAL A 16 -12.90 10.94 21.62
CA VAL A 16 -13.48 10.33 20.42
C VAL A 16 -12.42 10.13 19.34
N ALA A 17 -11.55 11.12 19.10
CA ALA A 17 -10.47 11.01 18.12
C ALA A 17 -9.51 9.85 18.43
N VAL A 18 -9.08 9.71 19.69
CA VAL A 18 -8.20 8.61 20.14
C VAL A 18 -8.90 7.26 19.98
N LEU A 19 -10.17 7.15 20.39
CA LEU A 19 -10.93 5.90 20.27
C LEU A 19 -11.09 5.48 18.79
N ARG A 20 -11.36 6.43 17.89
CA ARG A 20 -11.46 6.15 16.45
C ARG A 20 -10.12 5.77 15.83
N GLY A 21 -9.03 6.43 16.23
CA GLY A 21 -7.68 6.05 15.81
C GLY A 21 -7.32 4.62 16.23
N LEU A 22 -7.57 4.27 17.50
CA LEU A 22 -7.36 2.92 18.01
C LEU A 22 -8.25 1.89 17.31
N GLN A 23 -9.52 2.23 17.04
CA GLN A 23 -10.43 1.38 16.28
C GLN A 23 -9.89 1.13 14.87
N SER A 24 -9.44 2.17 14.16
CA SER A 24 -8.88 2.06 12.81
C SER A 24 -7.64 1.17 12.78
N LEU A 25 -6.71 1.36 13.72
CA LEU A 25 -5.50 0.53 13.80
C LEU A 25 -5.86 -0.95 14.05
N ARG A 26 -6.85 -1.22 14.91
CA ARG A 26 -7.33 -2.60 15.15
C ARG A 26 -8.00 -3.21 13.92
N HIS A 27 -8.79 -2.44 13.17
CA HIS A 27 -9.47 -2.94 11.97
C HIS A 27 -8.54 -3.13 10.78
N THR A 28 -7.39 -2.45 10.78
CA THR A 28 -6.38 -2.57 9.72
C THR A 28 -5.27 -3.54 10.05
N ARG A 29 -5.21 -4.01 11.31
CA ARG A 29 -4.27 -5.05 11.73
C ARG A 29 -4.50 -6.31 10.88
N ASP A 30 -3.42 -6.87 10.36
CA ASP A 30 -3.43 -8.06 9.49
C ASP A 30 -4.06 -7.81 8.10
N THR A 31 -4.35 -6.55 7.75
CA THR A 31 -4.74 -6.10 6.40
C THR A 31 -3.68 -5.19 5.77
N GLU A 32 -2.48 -5.15 6.36
CA GLU A 32 -1.39 -4.32 5.86
C GLU A 32 -1.10 -4.67 4.39
N ARG A 33 -1.05 -3.63 3.55
CA ARG A 33 -0.73 -3.81 2.14
C ARG A 33 0.76 -4.05 1.96
N GLY A 34 1.09 -4.79 0.91
CA GLY A 34 2.45 -5.09 0.53
C GLY A 34 2.90 -6.45 1.04
N SER A 35 4.20 -6.64 1.04
CA SER A 35 4.83 -7.91 1.31
C SER A 35 6.13 -7.69 2.04
N LEU A 36 6.48 -8.65 2.90
CA LEU A 36 7.77 -8.63 3.55
C LEU A 36 8.89 -8.83 2.51
N PRO A 37 10.04 -8.14 2.68
CA PRO A 37 11.20 -8.37 1.84
C PRO A 37 11.68 -9.82 2.01
N GLY A 38 12.33 -10.35 0.97
CA GLY A 38 12.84 -11.70 1.01
C GLY A 38 13.44 -12.16 -0.31
N LYS A 39 13.65 -13.47 -0.44
CA LYS A 39 14.15 -14.06 -1.68
C LYS A 39 12.99 -14.41 -2.62
N GLY A 40 13.29 -14.48 -3.93
CA GLY A 40 12.31 -14.84 -4.96
C GLY A 40 11.58 -13.65 -5.57
N TYR A 41 10.39 -13.90 -6.11
CA TYR A 41 9.61 -12.91 -6.88
C TYR A 41 8.15 -12.81 -6.39
N HIS A 42 7.59 -11.61 -6.45
CA HIS A 42 6.14 -11.42 -6.57
C HIS A 42 5.76 -11.64 -8.03
N GLU A 43 4.79 -12.52 -8.25
CA GLU A 43 4.22 -12.75 -9.58
C GLU A 43 2.87 -12.04 -9.64
N ILE A 44 2.75 -11.11 -10.58
CA ILE A 44 1.52 -10.36 -10.81
C ILE A 44 1.00 -10.78 -12.16
N GLU A 45 -0.08 -11.55 -12.15
CA GLU A 45 -0.83 -11.87 -13.35
C GLU A 45 -1.76 -10.69 -13.68
N THR A 46 -1.65 -10.19 -14.90
CA THR A 46 -2.49 -9.13 -15.42
C THR A 46 -3.18 -9.62 -16.67
N THR A 47 -4.50 -9.73 -16.58
CA THR A 47 -5.34 -10.12 -17.70
C THR A 47 -6.20 -8.93 -18.10
N TYR A 48 -5.95 -8.40 -19.29
CA TYR A 48 -6.70 -7.32 -19.88
C TYR A 48 -7.63 -7.87 -20.96
N HIS A 49 -8.93 -7.57 -20.87
CA HIS A 49 -9.91 -7.90 -21.89
C HIS A 49 -10.54 -6.60 -22.43
N SER A 50 -10.37 -6.33 -23.72
CA SER A 50 -10.90 -5.12 -24.38
C SER A 50 -12.39 -5.21 -24.78
N GLY A 51 -13.07 -6.33 -24.49
CA GLY A 51 -14.51 -6.50 -24.67
C GLY A 51 -15.03 -6.58 -26.12
N GLY A 52 -14.17 -6.46 -27.14
CA GLY A 52 -14.54 -6.56 -28.56
C GLY A 52 -13.67 -7.54 -29.36
N GLY A 53 -13.83 -7.56 -30.69
CA GLY A 53 -13.08 -8.44 -31.61
C GLY A 53 -11.56 -8.18 -31.72
N GLY A 54 -11.01 -7.25 -30.94
CA GLY A 54 -9.60 -6.86 -30.90
C GLY A 54 -8.72 -7.68 -29.95
N GLY A 55 -9.28 -8.67 -29.25
CA GLY A 55 -8.52 -9.57 -28.37
C GLY A 55 -8.18 -8.99 -27.00
N GLY A 56 -7.83 -9.90 -26.08
CA GLY A 56 -7.28 -9.58 -24.76
C GLY A 56 -5.76 -9.75 -24.72
N HIS A 57 -5.12 -9.21 -23.68
CA HIS A 57 -3.70 -9.41 -23.41
C HIS A 57 -3.51 -9.94 -21.99
N GLN A 58 -2.87 -11.09 -21.87
CA GLN A 58 -2.49 -11.67 -20.60
C GLN A 58 -0.97 -11.58 -20.46
N THR A 59 -0.51 -11.09 -19.32
CA THR A 59 0.91 -10.99 -19.01
C THR A 59 1.16 -11.29 -17.54
N THR A 60 2.36 -11.78 -17.25
CA THR A 60 2.80 -12.05 -15.88
C THR A 60 4.06 -11.25 -15.60
N TYR A 61 3.99 -10.33 -14.65
CA TYR A 61 5.14 -9.57 -14.17
C TYR A 61 5.81 -10.28 -13.01
N ARG A 62 7.15 -10.37 -13.02
CA ARG A 62 7.94 -10.92 -11.92
C ARG A 62 8.78 -9.81 -11.28
N ILE A 63 8.45 -9.46 -10.05
CA ILE A 63 9.08 -8.36 -9.30
C ILE A 63 9.91 -8.96 -8.16
N PRO A 64 11.23 -8.72 -8.09
CA PRO A 64 12.05 -9.25 -7.01
C PRO A 64 11.53 -8.83 -5.62
N LYS A 65 11.50 -9.79 -4.68
CA LYS A 65 11.20 -9.52 -3.27
C LYS A 65 12.39 -8.90 -2.52
N ASP A 66 13.59 -9.09 -3.07
CA ASP A 66 14.82 -8.56 -2.49
C ASP A 66 14.96 -7.09 -2.90
N PRO A 67 15.07 -6.14 -1.95
CA PRO A 67 15.13 -4.72 -2.27
C PRO A 67 16.32 -4.33 -3.14
N GLN A 68 17.45 -5.04 -3.03
CA GLN A 68 18.64 -4.75 -3.83
C GLN A 68 18.49 -5.27 -5.26
N GLU A 69 17.96 -6.48 -5.44
CA GLU A 69 17.63 -7.00 -6.77
C GLU A 69 16.56 -6.17 -7.48
N TYR A 70 15.58 -5.65 -6.73
CA TYR A 70 14.61 -4.70 -7.24
C TYR A 70 15.28 -3.40 -7.68
N ALA A 71 16.11 -2.79 -6.83
CA ALA A 71 16.81 -1.54 -7.12
C ALA A 71 17.72 -1.64 -8.37
N LYS A 72 18.41 -2.77 -8.55
CA LYS A 72 19.26 -3.02 -9.73
C LYS A 72 18.50 -2.95 -11.05
N ARG A 73 17.18 -3.19 -11.07
CA ARG A 73 16.36 -3.11 -12.29
C ARG A 73 16.25 -1.68 -12.84
N PHE A 74 16.45 -0.67 -12.00
CA PHE A 74 16.43 0.74 -12.41
C PHE A 74 17.76 1.24 -12.94
N ILE A 75 18.84 0.46 -12.78
CA ILE A 75 20.16 0.82 -13.30
C ILE A 75 20.18 0.51 -14.80
N PRO A 76 20.38 1.51 -15.68
CA PRO A 76 20.53 1.27 -17.10
C PRO A 76 21.69 0.31 -17.36
N LYS A 77 21.45 -0.75 -18.14
CA LYS A 77 22.49 -1.74 -18.47
C LYS A 77 23.52 -1.19 -19.46
N ASP A 78 23.10 -0.21 -20.26
CA ASP A 78 23.94 0.41 -21.28
C ASP A 78 24.49 1.76 -20.77
N LYS A 79 25.57 1.67 -20.02
CA LYS A 79 26.59 2.73 -20.00
C LYS A 79 27.89 2.15 -20.53
N SER A 80 27.90 1.77 -21.81
CA SER A 80 29.18 1.77 -22.52
C SER A 80 29.56 3.24 -22.69
N LYS A 81 30.68 3.64 -22.07
CA LYS A 81 31.41 4.82 -22.53
C LYS A 81 32.00 4.54 -23.91
#